data_AF-A0A0S2K0G5-F1
#
_entry.id   AF-A0A0S2K0G5-F1
#
_cell.length_a   1.000
_cell.length_b   1.000
_cell.length_c   1.000
_cell.angle_alpha   90.00
_cell.angle_beta   90.00
_cell.angle_gamma   90.00
#
_symmetry.space_group_name_H-M   'P 1'
#
loop_
_entity.id
_entity.type
_entity.pdbx_description
1 polymer ?
#
loop_
_entity_poly.entity_id
_entity_poly.type
_entity_poly.pdbx_seq_one_letter_code
_entity_poly.pdbx_strand_id
1 'polypeptide(L)'
;MKDKPTCQYQSPDGHRCQEIDMGSGLCFWHDAKFDKSGLELSQKLERYAKRGGLLQGLELKRANLEGLNLVKHNDHTGYDLSYSNFYRANLRGAHLFNNKIENASLMKADLHDANLHCCKLSNSNLLGIKLNNTRIDNIDLSGKLQQENEASLAAKEKRTEDAADFFLQSEETYRTLRKGAEQQGLFEMAGNYTYKELRMRHYQYPTHSKKRFMSAAVDLLCGYGEKPANVIRFSLSMIVFCALMYFLFGISYQNEVLSINFSQSFSDNISALLNSFYFSVVTFTTLGYGDITPIGFSRFIATVEAFTGSFSLALFVVVFVKRMTR
;
A
#
# COMPACT_ATOMS: atom_id res chain seq x y z
N MET A 1 -4.50 47.41 29.05
CA MET A 1 -4.72 46.77 27.73
C MET A 1 -5.35 45.43 28.01
N LYS A 2 -6.60 45.17 27.57
CA LYS A 2 -7.21 43.84 27.77
C LYS A 2 -6.43 42.85 26.91
N ASP A 3 -5.90 41.80 27.51
CA ASP A 3 -5.26 40.70 26.79
C ASP A 3 -6.24 40.23 25.71
N LYS A 4 -5.82 40.33 24.44
CA LYS A 4 -6.63 39.82 23.34
C LYS A 4 -6.71 38.31 23.52
N PRO A 5 -7.91 37.70 23.43
CA PRO A 5 -8.03 36.26 23.55
C PRO A 5 -7.13 35.57 22.51
N THR A 6 -6.47 34.50 22.93
CA THR A 6 -5.64 33.67 22.06
C THR A 6 -6.47 32.52 21.50
N CYS A 7 -6.03 31.99 20.36
CA CYS A 7 -6.65 30.86 19.71
C CYS A 7 -6.67 29.62 20.61
N GLN A 8 -7.83 28.99 20.73
CA GLN A 8 -8.05 27.79 21.53
C GLN A 8 -7.66 26.49 20.80
N TYR A 9 -7.19 26.57 19.54
CA TYR A 9 -6.79 25.39 18.78
C TYR A 9 -5.61 24.69 19.46
N GLN A 10 -5.81 23.40 19.71
CA GLN A 10 -4.78 22.47 20.14
C GLN A 10 -4.73 21.31 19.15
N SER A 11 -3.55 21.07 18.60
CA SER A 11 -3.31 19.89 17.75
C SER A 11 -3.43 18.60 18.56
N PRO A 12 -3.74 17.47 17.91
CA PRO A 12 -3.68 16.14 18.56
C PRO A 12 -2.32 15.81 19.18
N ASP A 13 -1.24 16.36 18.64
CA ASP A 13 0.13 16.22 19.15
C ASP A 13 0.42 17.13 20.37
N GLY A 14 -0.54 17.94 20.80
CA GLY A 14 -0.47 18.78 22.00
C GLY A 14 0.01 20.22 21.77
N HIS A 15 0.46 20.58 20.57
CA HIS A 15 0.84 21.96 20.23
C HIS A 15 -0.35 22.90 20.24
N ARG A 16 -0.17 24.10 20.81
CA ARG A 16 -1.20 25.14 20.94
C ARG A 16 -0.90 26.34 20.05
N CYS A 17 -1.93 26.86 19.41
CA CYS A 17 -1.82 28.08 18.61
C CYS A 17 -1.66 29.31 19.52
N GLN A 18 -0.78 30.23 19.14
CA GLN A 18 -0.54 31.49 19.88
C GLN A 18 -1.11 32.72 19.15
N GLU A 19 -1.81 32.51 18.03
CA GLU A 19 -2.42 33.60 17.27
C GLU A 19 -3.62 34.19 18.01
N ILE A 20 -3.97 35.42 17.63
CA ILE A 20 -5.11 36.14 18.20
C ILE A 20 -6.42 35.50 17.72
N ASP A 21 -7.34 35.29 18.65
CA ASP A 21 -8.72 34.88 18.38
C ASP A 21 -9.48 35.99 17.64
N MET A 22 -10.19 35.61 16.59
CA MET A 22 -11.00 36.51 15.76
C MET A 22 -12.44 36.69 16.28
N GLY A 23 -12.74 36.18 17.47
CA GLY A 23 -14.03 36.30 18.16
C GLY A 23 -14.85 35.00 18.20
N SER A 24 -14.33 33.91 17.66
CA SER A 24 -14.96 32.58 17.62
C SER A 24 -14.30 31.57 18.57
N GLY A 25 -13.27 31.98 19.31
CA GLY A 25 -12.36 31.12 20.05
C GLY A 25 -11.18 30.64 19.19
N LEU A 26 -11.14 30.96 17.89
CA LEU A 26 -10.15 30.47 16.94
C LEU A 26 -9.51 31.63 16.16
N CYS A 27 -8.25 31.45 15.76
CA CYS A 27 -7.61 32.42 14.88
C CYS A 27 -8.07 32.25 13.44
N PHE A 28 -7.65 33.17 12.58
CA PHE A 28 -7.92 33.12 11.15
C PHE A 28 -7.61 31.76 10.51
N TRP A 29 -6.53 31.08 10.91
CA TRP A 29 -6.08 29.83 10.29
C TRP A 29 -6.85 28.59 10.74
N HIS A 30 -7.28 28.55 12.01
CA HIS A 30 -7.93 27.39 12.62
C HIS A 30 -9.46 27.49 12.62
N ASP A 31 -10.03 28.65 12.28
CA ASP A 31 -11.47 28.83 12.22
C ASP A 31 -12.06 28.31 10.90
N ALA A 32 -12.79 27.20 10.96
CA ALA A 32 -13.52 26.62 9.83
C ALA A 32 -14.76 27.42 9.41
N LYS A 33 -15.33 28.27 10.30
CA LYS A 33 -16.53 29.06 10.02
C LYS A 33 -16.20 30.27 9.14
N PHE A 34 -14.96 30.75 9.21
CA PHE A 34 -14.49 31.85 8.37
C PHE A 34 -14.25 31.34 6.94
N ASP A 35 -15.04 31.84 5.98
CA ASP A 35 -14.90 31.50 4.57
C ASP A 35 -13.64 32.14 3.96
N LYS A 36 -12.82 31.31 3.34
CA LYS A 36 -11.53 31.68 2.73
C LYS A 36 -11.51 31.42 1.22
N SER A 37 -12.64 31.05 0.62
CA SER A 37 -12.73 30.51 -0.74
C SER A 37 -12.47 31.50 -1.89
N GLY A 38 -12.29 32.79 -1.59
CA GLY A 38 -11.93 33.83 -2.56
C GLY A 38 -10.68 34.63 -2.18
N LEU A 39 -9.92 34.17 -1.19
CA LEU A 39 -8.72 34.86 -0.72
C LEU A 39 -7.46 34.25 -1.34
N GLU A 40 -6.58 35.11 -1.84
CA GLU A 40 -5.20 34.77 -2.19
C GLU A 40 -4.38 34.60 -0.92
N LEU A 41 -4.18 33.37 -0.47
CA LEU A 41 -3.58 33.09 0.84
C LEU A 41 -2.13 32.62 0.78
N SER A 42 -1.57 32.32 -0.41
CA SER A 42 -0.21 31.80 -0.57
C SER A 42 0.83 32.64 0.19
N GLN A 43 0.98 33.91 -0.16
CA GLN A 43 1.98 34.79 0.50
C GLN A 43 1.72 34.98 1.99
N LYS A 44 0.45 35.03 2.41
CA LYS A 44 0.08 35.21 3.81
C LYS A 44 0.45 33.97 4.62
N LEU A 45 0.23 32.78 4.07
CA LEU A 45 0.57 31.50 4.68
C LEU A 45 2.09 31.30 4.74
N GLU A 46 2.82 31.70 3.69
CA GLU A 46 4.29 31.67 3.70
C GLU A 46 4.90 32.55 4.78
N ARG A 47 4.39 33.78 4.96
CA ARG A 47 4.84 34.68 6.04
C ARG A 47 4.50 34.08 7.41
N TYR A 48 3.33 33.48 7.56
CA TYR A 48 2.92 32.80 8.77
C TYR A 48 3.84 31.61 9.11
N ALA A 49 4.17 30.79 8.11
CA ALA A 49 5.12 29.69 8.25
C ALA A 49 6.53 30.18 8.62
N LYS A 50 7.04 31.22 7.95
CA LYS A 50 8.38 31.78 8.17
C LYS A 50 8.57 32.38 9.57
N ARG A 51 7.52 32.92 10.18
CA ARG A 51 7.57 33.44 11.56
C ARG A 51 7.36 32.38 12.64
N GLY A 52 7.27 31.10 12.27
CA GLY A 52 7.07 30.00 13.22
C GLY A 52 5.61 29.78 13.64
N GLY A 53 4.64 30.18 12.81
CA GLY A 53 3.23 29.91 13.06
C GLY A 53 2.92 28.40 13.10
N LEU A 54 1.92 28.01 13.89
CA LEU A 54 1.45 26.62 13.95
C LEU A 54 0.67 26.27 12.67
N LEU A 55 1.27 25.41 11.83
CA LEU A 55 0.71 24.97 10.55
C LEU A 55 -0.12 23.68 10.63
N GLN A 56 -0.23 23.06 11.80
CA GLN A 56 -1.12 21.93 12.00
C GLN A 56 -2.57 22.41 12.09
N GLY A 57 -3.50 21.67 11.50
CA GLY A 57 -4.95 21.92 11.60
C GLY A 57 -5.46 23.12 10.82
N LEU A 58 -4.77 23.57 9.77
CA LEU A 58 -5.21 24.72 8.99
C LEU A 58 -6.56 24.45 8.32
N GLU A 59 -7.53 25.33 8.52
CA GLU A 59 -8.84 25.27 7.89
C GLU A 59 -8.84 26.11 6.61
N LEU A 60 -8.31 25.52 5.53
CA LEU A 60 -8.06 26.14 4.22
C LEU A 60 -8.93 25.53 3.11
N LYS A 61 -10.14 25.09 3.49
CA LYS A 61 -11.15 24.60 2.56
C LYS A 61 -11.39 25.63 1.44
N ARG A 62 -11.26 25.19 0.19
CA ARG A 62 -11.44 25.99 -1.04
C ARG A 62 -10.50 27.21 -1.15
N ALA A 63 -9.47 27.33 -0.31
CA ALA A 63 -8.56 28.46 -0.35
C ALA A 63 -7.78 28.50 -1.68
N ASN A 64 -7.46 29.71 -2.16
CA ASN A 64 -6.49 29.86 -3.23
C ASN A 64 -5.06 29.89 -2.64
N LEU A 65 -4.31 28.83 -2.94
CA LEU A 65 -2.93 28.59 -2.52
C LEU A 65 -2.04 28.31 -3.74
N GLU A 66 -2.40 28.87 -4.90
CA GLU A 66 -1.62 28.77 -6.12
C GLU A 66 -0.20 29.32 -5.92
N GLY A 67 0.79 28.57 -6.39
CA GLY A 67 2.21 28.90 -6.26
C GLY A 67 2.73 28.88 -4.81
N LEU A 68 1.98 28.38 -3.83
CA LEU A 68 2.38 28.35 -2.42
C LEU A 68 3.75 27.71 -2.25
N ASN A 69 4.69 28.42 -1.63
CA ASN A 69 6.03 27.90 -1.35
C ASN A 69 6.24 27.64 0.14
N LEU A 70 6.04 26.38 0.55
CA LEU A 70 6.36 25.89 1.89
C LEU A 70 7.53 24.91 1.84
N VAL A 71 8.70 25.41 1.44
CA VAL A 71 9.96 24.66 1.47
C VAL A 71 10.91 25.28 2.48
N LYS A 72 11.43 24.47 3.41
CA LYS A 72 12.53 24.89 4.30
C LYS A 72 13.88 24.62 3.65
N HIS A 73 14.45 25.61 2.97
CA HIS A 73 15.72 25.43 2.24
C HIS A 73 16.93 25.07 3.12
N ASN A 74 16.93 25.46 4.40
CA ASN A 74 18.05 25.27 5.32
C ASN A 74 17.83 24.14 6.34
N ASP A 75 16.78 23.34 6.17
CA ASP A 75 16.38 22.30 7.12
C ASP A 75 16.12 21.00 6.34
N HIS A 76 16.57 19.88 6.90
CA HIS A 76 16.27 18.56 6.34
C HIS A 76 14.85 18.09 6.67
N THR A 77 14.09 18.86 7.45
CA THR A 77 12.68 18.64 7.75
C THR A 77 11.78 19.61 6.97
N GLY A 78 10.64 19.15 6.47
CA GLY A 78 9.62 20.05 5.93
C GLY A 78 8.81 20.74 7.03
N TYR A 79 7.78 21.48 6.61
CA TYR A 79 6.74 21.99 7.50
C TYR A 79 5.76 20.89 7.89
N ASP A 80 5.18 21.01 9.08
CA ASP A 80 4.12 20.12 9.56
C ASP A 80 2.74 20.74 9.33
N LEU A 81 2.05 20.24 8.32
CA LEU A 81 0.69 20.58 7.89
C LEU A 81 -0.33 19.51 8.34
N SER A 82 0.03 18.65 9.28
CA SER A 82 -0.84 17.55 9.72
C SER A 82 -2.20 18.06 10.21
N TYR A 83 -3.23 17.24 10.05
CA TYR A 83 -4.62 17.56 10.45
C TYR A 83 -5.26 18.73 9.68
N SER A 84 -4.60 19.27 8.66
CA SER A 84 -5.13 20.40 7.90
C SER A 84 -6.21 19.99 6.90
N ASN A 85 -7.11 20.93 6.61
CA ASN A 85 -8.21 20.77 5.68
C ASN A 85 -7.96 21.62 4.42
N PHE A 86 -7.55 20.94 3.35
CA PHE A 86 -7.37 21.48 2.00
C PHE A 86 -8.49 21.02 1.06
N TYR A 87 -9.69 20.71 1.57
CA TYR A 87 -10.81 20.27 0.74
C TYR A 87 -11.06 21.27 -0.41
N ARG A 88 -10.90 20.81 -1.66
CA ARG A 88 -10.99 21.64 -2.88
C ARG A 88 -10.07 22.88 -2.91
N ALA A 89 -8.98 22.91 -2.17
CA ALA A 89 -8.01 24.01 -2.26
C ALA A 89 -7.34 24.02 -3.64
N ASN A 90 -7.00 25.21 -4.13
CA ASN A 90 -6.14 25.38 -5.30
C ASN A 90 -4.68 25.38 -4.82
N LEU A 91 -3.93 24.32 -5.10
CA LEU A 91 -2.50 24.15 -4.79
C LEU A 91 -1.68 24.01 -6.09
N ARG A 92 -2.18 24.57 -7.20
CA ARG A 92 -1.47 24.51 -8.50
C ARG A 92 -0.10 25.16 -8.37
N GLY A 93 0.94 24.49 -8.89
CA GLY A 93 2.32 24.95 -8.81
C GLY A 93 2.89 25.06 -7.38
N ALA A 94 2.22 24.52 -6.36
CA ALA A 94 2.70 24.62 -4.98
C ALA A 94 4.00 23.83 -4.77
N HIS A 95 4.95 24.40 -4.03
CA HIS A 95 6.19 23.75 -3.61
C HIS A 95 6.06 23.26 -2.16
N LEU A 96 5.87 21.96 -1.99
CA LEU A 96 5.61 21.33 -0.69
C LEU A 96 6.66 20.27 -0.32
N PHE A 97 7.85 20.30 -0.95
CA PHE A 97 8.92 19.32 -0.76
C PHE A 97 9.13 18.94 0.71
N ASN A 98 9.08 17.62 0.98
CA ASN A 98 9.37 17.01 2.28
C ASN A 98 8.43 17.44 3.43
N ASN A 99 7.27 18.05 3.13
CA ASN A 99 6.30 18.44 4.15
C ASN A 99 5.58 17.22 4.74
N LYS A 100 5.25 17.31 6.03
CA LYS A 100 4.38 16.35 6.70
C LYS A 100 2.95 16.82 6.57
N ILE A 101 2.14 16.08 5.82
CA ILE A 101 0.73 16.39 5.54
C ILE A 101 -0.08 15.16 5.96
N GLU A 102 0.11 14.69 7.19
CA GLU A 102 -0.51 13.47 7.70
C GLU A 102 -1.88 13.77 8.32
N ASN A 103 -2.81 12.82 8.25
CA ASN A 103 -4.18 13.01 8.78
C ASN A 103 -4.91 14.23 8.19
N ALA A 104 -4.47 14.71 7.03
CA ALA A 104 -5.02 15.89 6.38
C ALA A 104 -6.07 15.49 5.34
N SER A 105 -6.95 16.43 4.99
CA SER A 105 -7.86 16.26 3.87
C SER A 105 -7.40 17.08 2.67
N LEU A 106 -6.90 16.42 1.63
CA LEU A 106 -6.69 17.02 0.30
C LEU A 106 -7.81 16.63 -0.68
N MET A 107 -8.96 16.17 -0.17
CA MET A 107 -10.05 15.71 -1.01
C MET A 107 -10.42 16.77 -2.06
N LYS A 108 -10.36 16.38 -3.33
CA LYS A 108 -10.62 17.22 -4.50
C LYS A 108 -9.71 18.46 -4.64
N ALA A 109 -8.57 18.50 -3.95
CA ALA A 109 -7.58 19.56 -4.12
C ALA A 109 -6.98 19.52 -5.53
N ASP A 110 -6.67 20.69 -6.07
CA ASP A 110 -5.99 20.85 -7.34
C ASP A 110 -4.48 20.97 -7.11
N LEU A 111 -3.71 19.95 -7.46
CA LEU A 111 -2.25 19.91 -7.30
C LEU A 111 -1.51 19.97 -8.65
N HIS A 112 -2.16 20.44 -9.73
CA HIS A 112 -1.48 20.48 -11.04
C HIS A 112 -0.13 21.21 -10.94
N ASP A 113 0.90 20.63 -11.54
CA ASP A 113 2.26 21.20 -11.57
C ASP A 113 2.89 21.41 -10.17
N ALA A 114 2.29 20.89 -9.09
CA ALA A 114 2.82 21.01 -7.74
C ALA A 114 3.99 20.02 -7.48
N ASN A 115 4.79 20.31 -6.47
CA ASN A 115 5.88 19.45 -6.01
C ASN A 115 5.58 18.87 -4.62
N LEU A 116 5.22 17.58 -4.59
CA LEU A 116 5.00 16.78 -3.38
C LEU A 116 6.17 15.82 -3.09
N HIS A 117 7.33 15.99 -3.72
CA HIS A 117 8.45 15.08 -3.55
C HIS A 117 8.83 14.90 -2.07
N CYS A 118 8.98 13.65 -1.63
CA CYS A 118 9.25 13.26 -0.23
C CYS A 118 8.18 13.67 0.81
N CYS A 119 6.98 14.11 0.40
CA CYS A 119 5.92 14.43 1.35
C CYS A 119 5.44 13.19 2.12
N LYS A 120 5.09 13.37 3.40
CA LYS A 120 4.42 12.35 4.20
C LYS A 120 2.92 12.57 4.16
N LEU A 121 2.17 11.61 3.62
CA LEU A 121 0.73 11.71 3.36
C LEU A 121 -0.06 10.60 4.07
N SER A 122 0.54 10.00 5.10
CA SER A 122 -0.06 8.89 5.86
C SER A 122 -1.42 9.30 6.45
N ASN A 123 -2.39 8.38 6.40
CA ASN A 123 -3.75 8.58 6.89
C ASN A 123 -4.47 9.84 6.35
N SER A 124 -4.10 10.32 5.17
CA SER A 124 -4.75 11.49 4.56
C SER A 124 -5.88 11.08 3.62
N ASN A 125 -6.87 11.96 3.51
CA ASN A 125 -7.92 11.85 2.51
C ASN A 125 -7.46 12.48 1.20
N LEU A 126 -7.15 11.62 0.23
CA LEU A 126 -6.68 11.99 -1.11
C LEU A 126 -7.75 11.75 -2.18
N LEU A 127 -9.02 11.59 -1.80
CA LEU A 127 -10.07 11.25 -2.75
C LEU A 127 -10.30 12.38 -3.76
N GLY A 128 -10.16 12.03 -5.05
CA GLY A 128 -10.38 12.96 -6.16
C GLY A 128 -9.33 14.06 -6.31
N ILE A 129 -8.14 13.92 -5.73
CA ILE A 129 -7.01 14.82 -5.98
C ILE A 129 -6.68 14.88 -7.48
N LYS A 130 -6.25 16.05 -7.95
CA LYS A 130 -5.81 16.23 -9.34
C LYS A 130 -4.28 16.28 -9.38
N LEU A 131 -3.65 15.29 -10.01
CA LEU A 131 -2.19 15.09 -9.99
C LEU A 131 -1.48 15.34 -11.34
N ASN A 132 -2.12 16.03 -12.29
CA ASN A 132 -1.52 16.23 -13.61
C ASN A 132 -0.21 17.05 -13.48
N ASN A 133 0.90 16.50 -13.98
CA ASN A 133 2.24 17.06 -13.84
C ASN A 133 2.71 17.31 -12.39
N THR A 134 2.06 16.70 -11.39
CA THR A 134 2.48 16.84 -9.99
C THR A 134 3.65 15.93 -9.69
N ARG A 135 4.77 16.46 -9.21
CA ARG A 135 5.90 15.63 -8.79
C ARG A 135 5.57 14.87 -7.51
N ILE A 136 5.51 13.54 -7.59
CA ILE A 136 5.11 12.67 -6.46
C ILE A 136 6.17 11.61 -6.11
N ASP A 137 7.42 11.75 -6.55
CA ASP A 137 8.44 10.77 -6.19
C ASP A 137 8.65 10.72 -4.67
N ASN A 138 8.86 9.49 -4.17
CA ASN A 138 9.14 9.22 -2.76
C ASN A 138 8.07 9.75 -1.78
N ILE A 139 6.82 9.94 -2.22
CA ILE A 139 5.75 10.23 -1.25
C ILE A 139 5.57 9.04 -0.30
N ASP A 140 5.50 9.36 0.98
CA ASP A 140 5.31 8.37 2.03
C ASP A 140 3.82 8.15 2.29
N LEU A 141 3.33 7.03 1.75
CA LEU A 141 2.05 6.41 2.06
C LEU A 141 2.28 5.05 2.76
N SER A 142 3.30 4.96 3.63
CA SER A 142 3.59 3.77 4.44
C SER A 142 2.41 3.40 5.33
N GLY A 143 1.62 4.41 5.74
CA GLY A 143 0.29 4.23 6.32
C GLY A 143 -0.78 3.86 5.30
N LYS A 144 -1.94 3.50 5.82
CA LYS A 144 -3.17 3.36 5.03
C LYS A 144 -3.71 4.75 4.66
N LEU A 145 -4.49 4.84 3.58
CA LEU A 145 -5.33 6.00 3.34
C LEU A 145 -6.37 6.13 4.47
N GLN A 146 -6.87 7.34 4.71
CA GLN A 146 -7.92 7.55 5.70
C GLN A 146 -9.12 6.62 5.46
N GLN A 147 -9.60 6.55 4.21
CA GLN A 147 -10.71 5.69 3.82
C GLN A 147 -10.42 4.20 4.02
N GLU A 148 -9.19 3.74 3.89
CA GLU A 148 -8.85 2.33 4.10
C GLU A 148 -8.94 1.97 5.60
N ASN A 149 -8.61 2.91 6.48
CA ASN A 149 -8.82 2.78 7.92
C ASN A 149 -10.31 2.79 8.27
N GLU A 150 -11.08 3.72 7.72
CA GLU A 150 -12.53 3.82 7.90
C GLU A 150 -13.24 2.55 7.40
N ALA A 151 -12.84 2.02 6.24
CA ALA A 151 -13.33 0.75 5.70
C ALA A 151 -13.04 -0.42 6.63
N SER A 152 -11.82 -0.47 7.18
CA SER A 152 -11.40 -1.52 8.11
C SER A 152 -12.21 -1.48 9.41
N LEU A 153 -12.55 -0.28 9.90
CA LEU A 153 -13.39 -0.08 11.09
C LEU A 153 -14.85 -0.47 10.80
N ALA A 154 -15.43 0.03 9.71
CA ALA A 154 -16.79 -0.30 9.29
C ALA A 154 -16.98 -1.82 9.08
N ALA A 155 -15.98 -2.49 8.49
CA ALA A 155 -16.00 -3.94 8.32
C ALA A 155 -15.99 -4.69 9.65
N LYS A 156 -15.22 -4.23 10.65
CA LYS A 156 -15.22 -4.81 12.01
C LYS A 156 -16.57 -4.63 12.71
N GLU A 157 -17.21 -3.48 12.49
CA GLU A 157 -18.54 -3.14 13.00
C GLU A 157 -19.68 -3.81 12.20
N LYS A 158 -19.37 -4.65 11.20
CA LYS A 158 -20.34 -5.30 10.31
C LYS A 158 -21.20 -4.33 9.50
N ARG A 159 -20.76 -3.08 9.32
CA ARG A 159 -21.37 -2.10 8.40
C ARG A 159 -20.84 -2.35 6.99
N THR A 160 -21.39 -3.37 6.34
CA THR A 160 -20.86 -3.88 5.06
C THR A 160 -20.97 -2.90 3.91
N GLU A 161 -22.06 -2.12 3.85
CA GLU A 161 -22.27 -1.11 2.80
C GLU A 161 -21.27 0.04 2.93
N ASP A 162 -21.16 0.62 4.13
CA ASP A 162 -20.18 1.68 4.42
C ASP A 162 -18.75 1.20 4.15
N ALA A 163 -18.41 -0.03 4.58
CA ALA A 163 -17.09 -0.60 4.31
C ALA A 163 -16.82 -0.71 2.80
N ALA A 164 -17.80 -1.18 2.03
CA ALA A 164 -17.67 -1.30 0.58
C ALA A 164 -17.49 0.08 -0.10
N ASP A 165 -18.22 1.09 0.35
CA ASP A 165 -18.07 2.47 -0.14
C ASP A 165 -16.68 3.03 0.15
N PHE A 166 -16.19 2.90 1.38
CA PHE A 166 -14.84 3.35 1.73
C PHE A 166 -13.73 2.58 0.97
N PHE A 167 -13.91 1.27 0.73
CA PHE A 167 -12.98 0.52 -0.13
C PHE A 167 -13.03 1.01 -1.58
N LEU A 168 -14.20 1.38 -2.10
CA LEU A 168 -14.33 1.96 -3.44
C LEU A 168 -13.61 3.32 -3.54
N GLN A 169 -13.82 4.20 -2.56
CA GLN A 169 -13.10 5.49 -2.49
C GLN A 169 -11.58 5.31 -2.41
N SER A 170 -11.12 4.31 -1.64
CA SER A 170 -9.69 3.96 -1.55
C SER A 170 -9.16 3.43 -2.89
N GLU A 171 -9.93 2.60 -3.60
CA GLU A 171 -9.59 2.12 -4.96
C GLU A 171 -9.40 3.29 -5.94
N GLU A 172 -10.33 4.25 -5.97
CA GLU A 172 -10.24 5.43 -6.84
C GLU A 172 -9.00 6.27 -6.55
N THR A 173 -8.67 6.41 -5.27
CA THR A 173 -7.50 7.15 -4.82
C THR A 173 -6.21 6.47 -5.29
N TYR A 174 -6.06 5.16 -5.06
CA TYR A 174 -4.88 4.41 -5.54
C TYR A 174 -4.78 4.40 -7.06
N ARG A 175 -5.91 4.34 -7.78
CA ARG A 175 -5.92 4.47 -9.25
C ARG A 175 -5.41 5.82 -9.72
N THR A 176 -5.78 6.90 -9.03
CA THR A 176 -5.33 8.26 -9.33
C THR A 176 -3.83 8.39 -9.09
N LEU A 177 -3.34 7.90 -7.95
CA LEU A 177 -1.92 7.86 -7.62
C LEU A 177 -1.11 7.02 -8.61
N ARG A 178 -1.63 5.84 -9.00
CA ARG A 178 -1.03 4.98 -10.02
C ARG A 178 -0.86 5.71 -11.34
N LYS A 179 -1.93 6.34 -11.85
CA LYS A 179 -1.87 7.10 -13.12
C LYS A 179 -0.87 8.25 -13.04
N GLY A 180 -0.84 8.98 -11.93
CA GLY A 180 0.16 10.04 -11.71
C GLY A 180 1.59 9.52 -11.72
N ALA A 181 1.83 8.35 -11.10
CA ALA A 181 3.14 7.69 -11.08
C ALA A 181 3.55 7.17 -12.46
N GLU A 182 2.64 6.55 -13.21
CA GLU A 182 2.86 6.06 -14.58
C GLU A 182 3.24 7.20 -15.53
N GLN A 183 2.57 8.36 -15.43
CA GLN A 183 2.88 9.54 -16.25
C GLN A 183 4.29 10.09 -16.01
N GLN A 184 4.88 9.84 -14.84
CA GLN A 184 6.23 10.28 -14.46
C GLN A 184 7.30 9.20 -14.66
N GLY A 185 6.93 8.00 -15.12
CA GLY A 185 7.86 6.87 -15.22
C GLY A 185 8.27 6.30 -13.85
N LEU A 186 7.47 6.50 -12.80
CA LEU A 186 7.71 5.97 -11.46
C LEU A 186 7.15 4.57 -11.31
N PHE A 187 7.72 3.62 -12.07
CA PHE A 187 7.14 2.30 -12.29
C PHE A 187 7.04 1.42 -11.05
N GLU A 188 8.02 1.46 -10.15
CA GLU A 188 7.95 0.73 -8.88
C GLU A 188 6.80 1.25 -8.00
N MET A 189 6.63 2.57 -7.95
CA MET A 189 5.54 3.20 -7.20
C MET A 189 4.18 2.91 -7.83
N ALA A 190 4.09 2.98 -9.16
CA ALA A 190 2.90 2.60 -9.91
C ALA A 190 2.51 1.12 -9.69
N GLY A 191 3.47 0.20 -9.65
CA GLY A 191 3.24 -1.21 -9.34
C GLY A 191 2.69 -1.41 -7.93
N ASN A 192 3.26 -0.72 -6.94
CA ASN A 192 2.77 -0.73 -5.56
C ASN A 192 1.32 -0.20 -5.46
N TYR A 193 0.98 0.87 -6.19
CA TYR A 193 -0.39 1.38 -6.24
C TYR A 193 -1.34 0.48 -7.02
N THR A 194 -0.87 -0.21 -8.06
CA THR A 194 -1.64 -1.25 -8.76
C THR A 194 -2.04 -2.36 -7.80
N TYR A 195 -1.09 -2.83 -6.98
CA TYR A 195 -1.35 -3.83 -5.96
C TYR A 195 -2.39 -3.35 -4.94
N LYS A 196 -2.23 -2.14 -4.41
CA LYS A 196 -3.16 -1.56 -3.44
C LYS A 196 -4.56 -1.34 -4.05
N GLU A 197 -4.66 -0.84 -5.30
CA GLU A 197 -5.91 -0.70 -6.05
C GLU A 197 -6.67 -2.04 -6.14
N LEU A 198 -6.00 -3.09 -6.58
CA LEU A 198 -6.61 -4.43 -6.73
C LEU A 198 -6.99 -5.05 -5.38
N ARG A 199 -6.24 -4.75 -4.32
CA ARG A 199 -6.58 -5.19 -2.96
C ARG A 199 -7.81 -4.50 -2.41
N MET A 200 -7.99 -3.20 -2.67
CA MET A 200 -9.23 -2.50 -2.31
C MET A 200 -10.43 -3.09 -3.07
N ARG A 201 -10.27 -3.39 -4.36
CA ARG A 201 -11.29 -4.10 -5.15
C ARG A 201 -11.61 -5.49 -4.59
N HIS A 202 -10.60 -6.22 -4.12
CA HIS A 202 -10.79 -7.52 -3.49
C HIS A 202 -11.73 -7.45 -2.28
N TYR A 203 -11.55 -6.44 -1.41
CA TYR A 203 -12.35 -6.29 -0.20
C TYR A 203 -13.81 -5.93 -0.46
N GLN A 204 -14.12 -5.33 -1.61
CA GLN A 204 -15.49 -5.04 -2.04
C GLN A 204 -16.28 -6.31 -2.42
N TYR A 205 -15.62 -7.43 -2.72
CA TYR A 205 -16.35 -8.65 -3.08
C TYR A 205 -17.05 -9.27 -1.86
N PRO A 206 -18.27 -9.83 -2.01
CA PRO A 206 -18.92 -10.60 -0.95
C PRO A 206 -18.04 -11.76 -0.47
N THR A 207 -18.10 -12.07 0.83
CA THR A 207 -17.22 -13.06 1.49
C THR A 207 -17.24 -14.45 0.84
N HIS A 208 -18.41 -14.90 0.38
CA HIS A 208 -18.60 -16.23 -0.24
C HIS A 208 -18.68 -16.19 -1.78
N SER A 209 -18.08 -15.18 -2.42
CA SER A 209 -18.12 -15.06 -3.88
C SER A 209 -16.97 -15.82 -4.56
N LYS A 210 -17.28 -16.51 -5.68
CA LYS A 210 -16.27 -17.09 -6.59
C LYS A 210 -15.24 -16.04 -7.04
N LYS A 211 -15.67 -14.78 -7.23
CA LYS A 211 -14.79 -13.66 -7.60
C LYS A 211 -13.77 -13.35 -6.50
N ARG A 212 -14.21 -13.37 -5.23
CA ARG A 212 -13.34 -13.14 -4.08
C ARG A 212 -12.31 -14.25 -3.95
N PHE A 213 -12.74 -15.51 -4.08
CA PHE A 213 -11.85 -16.66 -4.08
C PHE A 213 -10.79 -16.57 -5.18
N MET A 214 -11.21 -16.32 -6.43
CA MET A 214 -10.29 -16.19 -7.56
C MET A 214 -9.30 -15.04 -7.35
N SER A 215 -9.78 -13.89 -6.87
CA SER A 215 -8.94 -12.75 -6.54
C SER A 215 -7.92 -13.07 -5.43
N ALA A 216 -8.33 -13.81 -4.39
CA ALA A 216 -7.41 -14.26 -3.33
C ALA A 216 -6.36 -15.24 -3.86
N ALA A 217 -6.75 -16.17 -4.75
CA ALA A 217 -5.83 -17.11 -5.38
C ALA A 217 -4.76 -16.36 -6.20
N VAL A 218 -5.15 -15.35 -6.96
CA VAL A 218 -4.20 -14.51 -7.73
C VAL A 218 -3.26 -13.70 -6.83
N ASP A 219 -3.75 -13.14 -5.72
CA ASP A 219 -2.88 -12.46 -4.73
C ASP A 219 -1.86 -13.44 -4.12
N LEU A 220 -2.32 -14.63 -3.74
CA LEU A 220 -1.46 -15.68 -3.17
C LEU A 220 -0.36 -16.12 -4.15
N LEU A 221 -0.74 -16.41 -5.40
CA LEU A 221 0.18 -16.94 -6.42
C LEU A 221 1.22 -15.91 -6.86
N CYS A 222 0.80 -14.69 -7.21
CA CYS A 222 1.72 -13.70 -7.82
C CYS A 222 1.54 -12.26 -7.33
N GLY A 223 0.71 -12.03 -6.31
CA GLY A 223 0.43 -10.70 -5.79
C GLY A 223 -0.13 -9.79 -6.88
N TYR A 224 -1.11 -10.29 -7.63
CA TYR A 224 -1.68 -9.63 -8.81
C TYR A 224 -0.66 -9.32 -9.92
N GLY A 225 0.44 -10.04 -9.96
CA GLY A 225 1.52 -9.86 -10.92
C GLY A 225 2.35 -8.60 -10.65
N GLU A 226 2.36 -8.10 -9.41
CA GLU A 226 3.21 -6.98 -8.97
C GLU A 226 4.26 -7.43 -7.93
N LYS A 227 4.10 -8.62 -7.31
CA LYS A 227 5.01 -9.12 -6.25
C LYS A 227 5.66 -10.46 -6.63
N PRO A 228 6.85 -10.46 -7.29
CA PRO A 228 7.54 -11.71 -7.66
C PRO A 228 7.90 -12.59 -6.46
N ALA A 229 8.12 -12.00 -5.29
CA ALA A 229 8.36 -12.73 -4.05
C ALA A 229 7.18 -13.64 -3.63
N ASN A 230 5.95 -13.36 -4.07
CA ASN A 230 4.80 -14.24 -3.82
C ASN A 230 4.93 -15.55 -4.60
N VAL A 231 5.41 -15.48 -5.86
CA VAL A 231 5.63 -16.67 -6.70
C VAL A 231 6.70 -17.57 -6.08
N ILE A 232 7.79 -16.98 -5.57
CA ILE A 232 8.85 -17.71 -4.88
C ILE A 232 8.30 -18.39 -3.62
N ARG A 233 7.58 -17.65 -2.76
CA ARG A 233 6.99 -18.21 -1.53
C ARG A 233 5.98 -19.32 -1.82
N PHE A 234 5.14 -19.13 -2.83
CA PHE A 234 4.19 -20.16 -3.28
C PHE A 234 4.94 -21.42 -3.76
N SER A 235 5.95 -21.26 -4.60
CA SER A 235 6.76 -22.36 -5.13
C SER A 235 7.44 -23.15 -4.01
N LEU A 236 8.10 -22.46 -3.07
CA LEU A 236 8.74 -23.11 -1.91
C LEU A 236 7.72 -23.83 -1.01
N SER A 237 6.55 -23.22 -0.78
CA SER A 237 5.48 -23.85 -0.01
C SER A 237 4.93 -25.10 -0.69
N MET A 238 4.80 -25.09 -2.02
CA MET A 238 4.33 -26.24 -2.80
C MET A 238 5.35 -27.38 -2.75
N ILE A 239 6.64 -27.08 -2.91
CA ILE A 239 7.74 -28.05 -2.78
C ILE A 239 7.71 -28.71 -1.40
N VAL A 240 7.65 -27.92 -0.33
CA VAL A 240 7.57 -28.46 1.03
C VAL A 240 6.34 -29.35 1.22
N PHE A 241 5.18 -28.90 0.72
CA PHE A 241 3.94 -29.68 0.80
C PHE A 241 4.03 -31.02 0.05
N CYS A 242 4.52 -31.00 -1.19
CA CYS A 242 4.71 -32.21 -1.99
C CYS A 242 5.74 -33.16 -1.37
N ALA A 243 6.87 -32.64 -0.87
CA ALA A 243 7.87 -33.43 -0.15
C ALA A 243 7.27 -34.18 1.06
N LEU A 244 6.41 -33.52 1.85
CA LEU A 244 5.71 -34.16 2.97
C LEU A 244 4.71 -35.22 2.49
N MET A 245 4.01 -34.97 1.38
CA MET A 245 3.12 -35.97 0.79
C MET A 245 3.90 -37.18 0.27
N TYR A 246 5.05 -37.00 -0.35
CA TYR A 246 5.93 -38.10 -0.78
C TYR A 246 6.46 -38.90 0.40
N PHE A 247 6.82 -38.22 1.49
CA PHE A 247 7.25 -38.89 2.71
C PHE A 247 6.12 -39.74 3.32
N LEU A 248 4.86 -39.31 3.19
CA LEU A 248 3.68 -40.05 3.64
C LEU A 248 3.29 -41.22 2.72
N PHE A 249 3.25 -41.02 1.41
CA PHE A 249 2.76 -42.02 0.44
C PHE A 249 3.86 -42.93 -0.13
N GLY A 250 5.12 -42.56 0.08
CA GLY A 250 6.29 -43.31 -0.32
C GLY A 250 6.83 -42.95 -1.71
N ILE A 251 8.15 -43.02 -1.83
CA ILE A 251 8.91 -42.93 -3.09
C ILE A 251 9.84 -44.13 -3.20
N SER A 252 10.19 -44.54 -4.41
CA SER A 252 11.15 -45.63 -4.64
C SER A 252 12.53 -45.08 -4.96
N TYR A 253 13.52 -45.54 -4.22
CA TYR A 253 14.94 -45.26 -4.45
C TYR A 253 15.70 -46.58 -4.45
N GLN A 254 16.46 -46.87 -5.53
CA GLN A 254 17.21 -48.12 -5.67
C GLN A 254 16.40 -49.41 -5.40
N ASN A 255 15.12 -49.43 -5.83
CA ASN A 255 14.14 -50.50 -5.57
C ASN A 255 13.69 -50.69 -4.12
N GLU A 256 14.11 -49.83 -3.19
CA GLU A 256 13.55 -49.77 -1.83
C GLU A 256 12.46 -48.70 -1.76
N VAL A 257 11.45 -48.94 -0.93
CA VAL A 257 10.38 -47.98 -0.67
C VAL A 257 10.77 -47.13 0.53
N LEU A 258 11.02 -45.85 0.28
CA LEU A 258 11.25 -44.85 1.31
C LEU A 258 9.90 -44.20 1.65
N SER A 259 9.36 -44.54 2.81
CA SER A 259 8.15 -43.95 3.38
C SER A 259 8.30 -43.84 4.89
N ILE A 260 7.51 -43.00 5.54
CA ILE A 260 7.48 -42.93 7.01
C ILE A 260 7.24 -44.33 7.60
N ASN A 261 8.16 -44.79 8.45
CA ASN A 261 8.02 -46.07 9.13
C ASN A 261 8.41 -45.92 10.61
N PHE A 262 7.43 -46.14 11.49
CA PHE A 262 7.62 -46.05 12.94
C PHE A 262 8.51 -47.18 13.51
N SER A 263 8.79 -48.21 12.72
CA SER A 263 9.69 -49.30 13.08
C SER A 263 11.15 -49.04 12.68
N GLN A 264 11.43 -48.01 11.89
CA GLN A 264 12.79 -47.66 11.44
C GLN A 264 13.47 -46.65 12.37
N SER A 265 14.81 -46.56 12.27
CA SER A 265 15.59 -45.61 13.05
C SER A 265 15.21 -44.17 12.71
N PHE A 266 15.38 -43.25 13.65
CA PHE A 266 15.14 -41.83 13.42
C PHE A 266 16.00 -41.27 12.26
N SER A 267 17.25 -41.75 12.14
CA SER A 267 18.16 -41.39 11.05
C SER A 267 17.62 -41.79 9.67
N ASP A 268 16.99 -42.96 9.56
CA ASP A 268 16.45 -43.48 8.30
C ASP A 268 15.20 -42.68 7.88
N ASN A 269 14.38 -42.29 8.85
CA ASN A 269 13.23 -41.40 8.58
C ASN A 269 13.68 -39.99 8.13
N ILE A 270 14.78 -39.46 8.67
CA ILE A 270 15.37 -38.19 8.21
C ILE A 270 15.90 -38.32 6.78
N SER A 271 16.62 -39.40 6.46
CA SER A 271 17.16 -39.59 5.11
C SER A 271 16.03 -39.75 4.07
N ALA A 272 14.96 -40.48 4.42
CA ALA A 272 13.76 -40.60 3.60
C ALA A 272 13.06 -39.23 3.37
N LEU A 273 13.00 -38.38 4.41
CA LEU A 273 12.45 -37.02 4.28
C LEU A 273 13.33 -36.15 3.36
N LEU A 274 14.65 -36.16 3.51
CA LEU A 274 15.57 -35.41 2.66
C LEU A 274 15.50 -35.86 1.20
N ASN A 275 15.40 -37.17 0.94
CA ASN A 275 15.21 -37.71 -0.41
C ASN A 275 13.86 -37.29 -1.01
N SER A 276 12.80 -37.21 -0.18
CA SER A 276 11.49 -36.71 -0.59
C SER A 276 11.54 -35.22 -0.96
N PHE A 277 12.30 -34.42 -0.21
CA PHE A 277 12.57 -33.01 -0.54
C PHE A 277 13.33 -32.86 -1.86
N TYR A 278 14.41 -33.63 -2.02
CA TYR A 278 15.19 -33.63 -3.25
C TYR A 278 14.33 -34.02 -4.46
N PHE A 279 13.53 -35.09 -4.34
CA PHE A 279 12.61 -35.52 -5.40
C PHE A 279 11.57 -34.44 -5.75
N SER A 280 10.99 -33.77 -4.75
CA SER A 280 10.04 -32.66 -4.95
C SER A 280 10.69 -31.48 -5.67
N VAL A 281 11.90 -31.06 -5.28
CA VAL A 281 12.62 -29.97 -5.98
C VAL A 281 12.87 -30.31 -7.45
N VAL A 282 13.33 -31.53 -7.74
CA VAL A 282 13.63 -32.00 -9.10
C VAL A 282 12.35 -32.12 -9.95
N THR A 283 11.25 -32.56 -9.33
CA THR A 283 9.95 -32.70 -9.98
C THR A 283 9.32 -31.33 -10.27
N PHE A 284 9.34 -30.42 -9.29
CA PHE A 284 8.82 -29.05 -9.42
C PHE A 284 9.60 -28.25 -10.48
N THR A 285 10.91 -28.42 -10.55
CA THR A 285 11.76 -27.78 -11.58
C THR A 285 11.73 -28.51 -12.93
N THR A 286 11.02 -29.64 -13.01
CA THR A 286 10.89 -30.47 -14.23
C THR A 286 12.22 -31.03 -14.78
N LEU A 287 13.26 -31.13 -13.94
CA LEU A 287 14.58 -31.63 -14.35
C LEU A 287 14.61 -33.16 -14.53
N GLY A 288 14.00 -33.91 -13.60
CA GLY A 288 13.79 -35.36 -13.69
C GLY A 288 15.04 -36.23 -13.87
N TYR A 289 15.91 -36.34 -12.84
CA TYR A 289 17.14 -37.15 -12.92
C TYR A 289 16.92 -38.68 -13.02
N GLY A 290 15.73 -39.18 -12.65
CA GLY A 290 15.35 -40.60 -12.83
C GLY A 290 15.94 -41.57 -11.79
N ASP A 291 16.61 -41.05 -10.76
CA ASP A 291 17.15 -41.79 -9.61
C ASP A 291 16.08 -42.20 -8.58
N ILE A 292 15.04 -41.37 -8.44
CA ILE A 292 13.88 -41.62 -7.59
C ILE A 292 12.62 -41.69 -8.46
N THR A 293 11.76 -42.67 -8.18
CA THR A 293 10.48 -42.83 -8.89
C THR A 293 9.29 -42.81 -7.92
N PRO A 294 8.18 -42.14 -8.28
CA PRO A 294 6.99 -42.14 -7.45
C PRO A 294 6.23 -43.46 -7.59
N ILE A 295 5.73 -43.97 -6.47
CA ILE A 295 4.93 -45.20 -6.40
C ILE A 295 3.50 -44.88 -5.96
N GLY A 296 2.54 -45.73 -6.36
CA GLY A 296 1.14 -45.59 -5.96
C GLY A 296 0.58 -44.17 -6.17
N PHE A 297 0.04 -43.58 -5.09
CA PHE A 297 -0.58 -42.26 -5.11
C PHE A 297 0.42 -41.11 -5.35
N SER A 298 1.70 -41.30 -5.02
CA SER A 298 2.76 -40.32 -5.28
C SER A 298 2.91 -39.97 -6.76
N ARG A 299 2.49 -40.85 -7.68
CA ARG A 299 2.52 -40.57 -9.14
C ARG A 299 1.58 -39.44 -9.54
N PHE A 300 0.40 -39.40 -8.92
CA PHE A 300 -0.57 -38.34 -9.16
C PHE A 300 -0.04 -37.00 -8.62
N ILE A 301 0.54 -37.01 -7.41
CA ILE A 301 1.13 -35.82 -6.80
C ILE A 301 2.28 -35.29 -7.66
N ALA A 302 3.16 -36.16 -8.16
CA ALA A 302 4.27 -35.77 -9.05
C ALA A 302 3.79 -35.14 -10.36
N THR A 303 2.69 -35.63 -10.92
CA THR A 303 2.11 -35.06 -12.14
C THR A 303 1.58 -33.65 -11.89
N VAL A 304 0.85 -33.45 -10.79
CA VAL A 304 0.30 -32.14 -10.40
C VAL A 304 1.41 -31.16 -10.03
N GLU A 305 2.44 -31.63 -9.32
CA GLU A 305 3.59 -30.82 -8.94
C GLU A 305 4.38 -30.36 -10.15
N ALA A 306 4.73 -31.26 -11.08
CA ALA A 306 5.47 -30.91 -12.29
C ALA A 306 4.70 -29.91 -13.17
N PHE A 307 3.38 -30.11 -13.33
CA PHE A 307 2.53 -29.16 -14.06
C PHE A 307 2.51 -27.79 -13.38
N THR A 308 2.28 -27.76 -12.06
CA THR A 308 2.25 -26.50 -11.28
C THR A 308 3.61 -25.80 -11.27
N GLY A 309 4.70 -26.55 -11.22
CA GLY A 309 6.08 -26.05 -11.24
C GLY A 309 6.42 -25.36 -12.55
N SER A 310 6.12 -26.00 -13.69
CA SER A 310 6.30 -25.39 -15.02
C SER A 310 5.55 -24.06 -15.17
N PHE A 311 4.29 -24.00 -14.71
CA PHE A 311 3.49 -22.77 -14.72
C PHE A 311 4.04 -21.70 -13.78
N SER A 312 4.49 -22.09 -12.58
CA SER A 312 5.03 -21.16 -11.58
C SER A 312 6.35 -20.52 -12.04
N LEU A 313 7.23 -21.28 -12.69
CA LEU A 313 8.46 -20.76 -13.29
C LEU A 313 8.16 -19.77 -14.42
N ALA A 314 7.24 -20.11 -15.33
CA ALA A 314 6.80 -19.20 -16.38
C ALA A 314 6.19 -17.91 -15.81
N LEU A 315 5.34 -18.04 -14.78
CA LEU A 315 4.74 -16.90 -14.09
C LEU A 315 5.79 -16.04 -13.39
N PHE A 316 6.81 -16.64 -12.77
CA PHE A 316 7.91 -15.91 -12.16
C PHE A 316 8.63 -15.05 -13.19
N VAL A 317 8.98 -15.62 -14.35
CA VAL A 317 9.64 -14.87 -15.45
C VAL A 317 8.75 -13.72 -15.91
N VAL A 318 7.46 -13.94 -16.16
CA VAL A 318 6.54 -12.90 -16.61
C VAL A 318 6.43 -11.76 -15.59
N VAL A 319 6.25 -12.08 -14.31
CA VAL A 319 6.13 -11.07 -13.23
C VAL A 319 7.45 -10.32 -13.03
N PHE A 320 8.58 -11.02 -13.13
CA PHE A 320 9.91 -10.43 -13.02
C PHE A 320 10.21 -9.48 -14.18
N VAL A 321 10.00 -9.94 -15.42
CA VAL A 321 10.18 -9.11 -16.63
C VAL A 321 9.28 -7.90 -16.57
N LYS A 322 7.98 -8.08 -16.29
CA LYS A 322 7.04 -6.96 -16.14
C LYS A 322 7.51 -5.91 -15.12
N ARG A 323 8.18 -6.32 -14.04
CA ARG A 323 8.73 -5.40 -13.03
C ARG A 323 9.98 -4.67 -13.52
N MET A 324 10.77 -5.27 -14.42
CA MET A 324 11.98 -4.66 -14.97
C MET A 324 11.74 -3.79 -16.20
N THR A 325 10.74 -4.14 -17.03
CA THR A 325 10.49 -3.48 -18.33
C THR A 325 9.43 -2.39 -18.28
N ARG A 326 8.75 -2.21 -17.14
CA ARG A 326 7.95 -1.02 -16.89
C ARG A 326 8.92 0.08 -16.55
#